data_AF-A0A662TM13-F1
#
_entry.id   AF-A0A662TM13-F1
#
_cell.length_a   1.000
_cell.length_b   1.000
_cell.length_c   1.000
_cell.angle_alpha   90.00
_cell.angle_beta   90.00
_cell.angle_gamma   90.00
#
_symmetry.space_group_name_H-M   'P 1'
#
loop_
_entity.id
_entity.type
_entity.pdbx_description
1 polymer ?
#
loop_
_entity_poly.entity_id
_entity_poly.type
_entity_poly.pdbx_seq_one_letter_code
_entity_poly.pdbx_strand_id
1 'polypeptide(L)'
;MIESRSKEEIEEKISFMDLIKYLVRRRSVKYIDPEIDENLEIRYPVLDFIQSIVGENVEELLQELSEKNILKKSVISKIVRCPNCKSLKLVSKYVCFRCGSDNIRHVYILTHIPCGFTGSSSDFKNIGRKMICPKCGKELKEGEYAIRGDIFICEECRSTFAQPEVVHMCVKCKKEFTAKDA
;
A
#
# COMPACT_ATOMS: atom_id res chain seq x y z
N MET A 1 -16.96 -66.55 5.01
CA MET A 1 -17.81 -65.48 5.58
C MET A 1 -17.19 -65.12 6.91
N ILE A 2 -16.29 -64.12 6.93
CA ILE A 2 -16.55 -62.71 7.33
C ILE A 2 -17.05 -62.73 8.79
N GLU A 3 -16.32 -62.24 9.79
CA GLU A 3 -16.05 -60.81 10.06
C GLU A 3 -14.72 -60.67 10.82
N SER A 4 -13.68 -60.14 10.18
CA SER A 4 -13.21 -58.74 10.28
C SER A 4 -12.77 -58.33 11.68
N ARG A 5 -11.45 -58.49 11.92
CA ARG A 5 -10.70 -57.89 13.01
C ARG A 5 -10.77 -56.36 12.93
N SER A 6 -10.96 -55.77 14.09
CA SER A 6 -10.81 -54.37 14.46
C SER A 6 -9.73 -53.61 13.68
N LYS A 7 -10.14 -52.51 13.04
CA LYS A 7 -9.30 -51.35 12.76
C LYS A 7 -9.96 -50.14 13.41
N GLU A 8 -9.75 -49.99 14.72
CA GLU A 8 -9.81 -48.67 15.32
C GLU A 8 -8.51 -47.96 14.92
N GLU A 9 -8.59 -47.16 13.86
CA GLU A 9 -7.56 -46.16 13.55
C GLU A 9 -7.61 -45.12 14.66
N ILE A 10 -6.70 -45.25 15.63
CA ILE A 10 -6.43 -44.20 16.61
C ILE A 10 -5.73 -43.07 15.85
N GLU A 11 -6.52 -42.13 15.32
CA GLU A 11 -6.01 -40.82 14.95
C GLU A 11 -5.62 -40.09 16.24
N GLU A 12 -4.39 -40.27 16.70
CA GLU A 12 -3.80 -39.39 17.71
C GLU A 12 -3.81 -37.96 17.15
N LYS A 13 -4.79 -37.17 17.57
CA LYS A 13 -4.81 -35.72 17.31
C LYS A 13 -3.62 -35.11 18.03
N ILE A 14 -2.59 -34.76 17.28
CA ILE A 14 -1.44 -34.00 17.78
C ILE A 14 -1.97 -32.65 18.28
N SER A 15 -1.74 -32.35 19.56
CA SER A 15 -2.08 -31.04 20.12
C SER A 15 -1.25 -29.95 19.46
N PHE A 16 -1.86 -28.78 19.23
CA PHE A 16 -1.18 -27.61 18.68
C PHE A 16 0.10 -27.26 19.46
N MET A 17 0.05 -27.34 20.79
CA MET A 17 1.18 -27.03 21.65
C MET A 17 2.35 -27.98 21.42
N ASP A 18 2.07 -29.24 21.09
CA ASP A 18 3.10 -30.23 20.78
C ASP A 18 3.70 -30.01 19.39
N LEU A 19 2.89 -29.57 18.43
CA LEU A 19 3.36 -29.18 17.09
C LEU A 19 4.23 -27.92 17.14
N ILE A 20 3.84 -26.88 17.89
CA ILE A 20 4.68 -25.68 18.08
C ILE A 20 5.98 -26.02 18.80
N LYS A 21 5.92 -26.77 19.90
CA LYS A 21 7.14 -27.23 20.60
C LYS A 21 8.04 -28.01 19.65
N TYR A 22 7.48 -28.84 18.78
CA TYR A 22 8.23 -29.59 17.78
C TYR A 22 8.90 -28.67 16.74
N LEU A 23 8.17 -27.71 16.17
CA LEU A 23 8.68 -26.75 15.18
C LEU A 23 9.78 -25.85 15.75
N VAL A 24 9.59 -25.37 16.99
CA VAL A 24 10.58 -24.56 17.72
C VAL A 24 11.81 -25.40 18.10
N ARG A 25 11.62 -26.63 18.58
CA ARG A 25 12.73 -27.51 19.01
C ARG A 25 13.62 -27.93 17.85
N ARG A 26 13.07 -28.11 16.65
CA ARG A 26 13.85 -28.36 15.43
C ARG A 26 14.50 -27.08 14.84
N ARG A 27 14.28 -25.90 15.44
CA ARG A 27 14.73 -24.58 14.96
C ARG A 27 14.31 -24.28 13.51
N SER A 28 13.26 -24.93 13.02
CA SER A 28 12.83 -24.80 11.64
C SER A 28 12.08 -23.50 11.39
N VAL A 29 11.51 -22.88 12.44
CA VAL A 29 10.78 -21.61 12.37
C VAL A 29 11.35 -20.65 13.41
N LYS A 30 11.96 -19.55 12.96
CA LYS A 30 12.44 -18.46 13.83
C LYS A 30 11.47 -17.29 13.92
N TYR A 31 10.70 -17.07 12.86
CA TYR A 31 9.73 -15.98 12.72
C TYR A 31 8.43 -16.54 12.16
N ILE A 32 7.32 -15.94 12.57
CA ILE A 32 5.99 -16.24 12.04
C ILE A 32 5.53 -14.93 11.41
N ASP A 33 5.90 -14.74 10.14
CA ASP A 33 5.66 -13.49 9.42
C ASP A 33 4.31 -13.56 8.68
N PRO A 34 3.56 -12.45 8.66
CA PRO A 34 2.38 -12.34 7.83
C PRO A 34 2.75 -12.13 6.37
N GLU A 35 1.90 -12.64 5.49
CA GLU A 35 1.94 -12.36 4.06
C GLU A 35 0.63 -11.69 3.62
N ILE A 36 0.71 -10.86 2.58
CA ILE A 36 -0.47 -10.30 1.91
C ILE A 36 -0.63 -11.06 0.60
N ASP A 37 -1.76 -11.76 0.45
CA ASP A 37 -2.04 -12.53 -0.76
C ASP A 37 -2.53 -11.64 -1.93
N GLU A 38 -2.77 -12.25 -3.08
CA GLU A 38 -3.33 -11.59 -4.27
C GLU A 38 -4.72 -10.99 -4.06
N ASN A 39 -5.46 -11.47 -3.05
CA ASN A 39 -6.76 -10.95 -2.65
C ASN A 39 -6.64 -9.79 -1.66
N LEU A 40 -5.43 -9.35 -1.32
CA LEU A 40 -5.15 -8.34 -0.30
C LEU A 40 -5.67 -8.76 1.08
N GLU A 41 -5.56 -10.04 1.42
CA GLU A 41 -5.84 -10.58 2.75
C GLU A 41 -4.53 -10.84 3.49
N ILE A 42 -4.50 -10.58 4.81
CA ILE A 42 -3.36 -10.97 5.63
C ILE A 42 -3.51 -12.41 6.04
N ARG A 43 -2.46 -13.19 5.79
CA ARG A 43 -2.36 -14.61 6.18
C ARG A 43 -1.07 -14.86 6.92
N TYR A 44 -1.03 -15.95 7.68
CA TYR A 44 0.17 -16.43 8.32
C TYR A 44 0.41 -17.86 7.84
N PRO A 45 1.18 -18.09 6.76
CA PRO A 45 1.25 -19.40 6.11
C PRO A 45 1.63 -20.55 7.04
N VAL A 46 2.53 -20.30 8.00
CA VAL A 46 2.93 -21.28 9.02
C VAL A 46 1.76 -21.66 9.92
N LEU A 47 0.91 -20.69 10.27
CA LEU A 47 -0.25 -20.92 11.11
C LEU A 47 -1.41 -21.52 10.34
N ASP A 48 -1.63 -21.12 9.08
CA ASP A 48 -2.61 -21.73 8.19
C ASP A 48 -2.31 -23.24 8.01
N PHE A 49 -1.04 -23.60 7.83
CA PHE A 49 -0.59 -24.99 7.80
C PHE A 49 -0.91 -25.74 9.10
N ILE A 50 -0.58 -25.14 10.24
CA ILE A 50 -0.87 -25.76 11.54
C ILE A 50 -2.39 -25.89 11.79
N GLN A 51 -3.18 -24.87 11.44
CA GLN A 51 -4.63 -24.88 11.54
C GLN A 51 -5.23 -26.00 10.70
N SER A 52 -4.70 -26.28 9.51
CA SER A 52 -5.15 -27.41 8.69
C SER A 52 -4.94 -28.79 9.33
N ILE A 53 -4.02 -28.88 10.30
CA ILE A 53 -3.73 -30.11 11.05
C ILE A 53 -4.56 -30.18 12.34
N VAL A 54 -4.73 -29.06 13.06
CA VAL A 54 -5.26 -29.06 14.44
C VAL A 54 -6.68 -28.48 14.56
N GLY A 55 -7.12 -27.66 13.59
CA GLY A 55 -8.48 -27.10 13.53
C GLY A 55 -8.79 -25.96 14.51
N GLU A 56 -7.78 -25.38 15.17
CA GLU A 56 -7.94 -24.29 16.16
C GLU A 56 -7.97 -22.88 15.53
N ASN A 57 -8.52 -21.89 16.24
CA ASN A 57 -8.54 -20.49 15.81
C ASN A 57 -7.15 -19.84 15.96
N VAL A 58 -6.58 -19.34 14.87
CA VAL A 58 -5.21 -18.80 14.81
C VAL A 58 -4.99 -17.56 15.69
N GLU A 59 -5.98 -16.66 15.81
CA GLU A 59 -5.80 -15.39 16.52
C GLU A 59 -5.72 -15.57 18.04
N GLU A 60 -6.65 -16.34 18.62
CA GLU A 60 -6.67 -16.68 20.05
C GLU A 60 -5.37 -17.37 20.47
N LEU A 61 -4.85 -18.19 19.57
CA LEU A 61 -3.68 -19.00 19.79
C LEU A 61 -2.37 -18.20 19.76
N LEU A 62 -2.25 -17.29 18.80
CA LEU A 62 -1.15 -16.30 18.79
C LEU A 62 -1.17 -15.45 20.06
N GLN A 63 -2.36 -15.10 20.55
CA GLN A 63 -2.54 -14.35 21.78
C GLN A 63 -2.07 -15.17 22.99
N GLU A 64 -2.53 -16.42 23.14
CA GLU A 64 -2.10 -17.31 24.23
C GLU A 64 -0.58 -17.55 24.26
N LEU A 65 0.02 -17.81 23.10
CA LEU A 65 1.47 -18.04 23.01
C LEU A 65 2.26 -16.79 23.36
N SER A 66 1.73 -15.61 23.03
CA SER A 66 2.31 -14.33 23.42
C SER A 66 2.19 -14.11 24.93
N GLU A 67 1.05 -14.45 25.54
CA GLU A 67 0.83 -14.32 26.99
C GLU A 67 1.71 -15.29 27.79
N LYS A 68 1.95 -16.49 27.27
CA LYS A 68 2.88 -17.49 27.84
C LYS A 68 4.36 -17.16 27.60
N ASN A 69 4.68 -16.00 26.99
CA ASN A 69 6.05 -15.58 26.61
C ASN A 69 6.79 -16.57 25.70
N ILE A 70 6.07 -17.41 24.96
CA ILE A 70 6.63 -18.34 23.97
C ILE A 70 6.90 -17.60 22.66
N LEU A 71 5.99 -16.69 22.29
CA LEU A 71 6.15 -15.79 21.15
C LEU A 71 6.31 -14.35 21.63
N LYS A 72 7.13 -13.59 20.90
CA LYS A 72 7.26 -12.15 21.09
C LYS A 72 6.65 -11.43 19.88
N LYS A 73 5.71 -10.53 20.13
CA LYS A 73 5.14 -9.66 19.09
C LYS A 73 6.19 -8.64 18.64
N SER A 74 6.36 -8.49 17.33
CA SER A 74 7.20 -7.48 16.71
C SER A 74 6.46 -6.80 15.57
N VAL A 75 6.62 -5.49 15.44
CA VAL A 75 6.05 -4.73 14.32
C VAL A 75 6.98 -4.89 13.11
N ILE A 76 6.45 -5.49 12.04
CA ILE A 76 7.17 -5.64 10.76
C ILE A 76 6.89 -4.44 9.85
N SER A 77 5.63 -4.04 9.75
CA SER A 77 5.20 -2.91 8.91
C SER A 77 3.88 -2.32 9.39
N LYS A 78 3.57 -1.10 8.94
CA LYS A 78 2.26 -0.47 9.08
C LYS A 78 1.65 -0.32 7.70
N ILE A 79 0.40 -0.74 7.56
CA ILE A 79 -0.34 -0.70 6.30
C ILE A 79 -1.63 0.09 6.48
N VAL A 80 -2.06 0.78 5.42
CA VAL A 80 -3.31 1.54 5.42
C VAL A 80 -4.47 0.57 5.22
N ARG A 81 -5.48 0.64 6.10
CA ARG A 81 -6.72 -0.13 6.02
C ARG A 81 -7.91 0.81 6.05
N CYS A 82 -9.03 0.37 5.49
CA CYS A 82 -10.28 1.11 5.65
C CYS A 82 -10.63 1.23 7.13
N PRO A 83 -10.80 2.45 7.69
CA PRO A 83 -11.10 2.61 9.11
C PRO A 83 -12.46 1.99 9.49
N ASN A 84 -13.40 1.96 8.54
CA ASN A 84 -14.76 1.44 8.72
C ASN A 84 -14.85 -0.10 8.69
N CYS A 85 -14.31 -0.75 7.66
CA CYS A 85 -14.49 -2.21 7.46
C CYS A 85 -13.19 -3.02 7.49
N LYS A 86 -12.05 -2.38 7.81
CA LYS A 86 -10.69 -2.96 7.90
C LYS A 86 -10.13 -3.61 6.63
N SER A 87 -10.85 -3.54 5.51
CA SER A 87 -10.40 -4.00 4.19
C SER A 87 -9.11 -3.30 3.73
N LEU A 88 -8.22 -4.08 3.11
CA LEU A 88 -7.02 -3.60 2.41
C LEU A 88 -7.27 -3.26 0.94
N LYS A 89 -8.44 -3.64 0.39
CA LYS A 89 -8.85 -3.31 -0.98
C LYS A 89 -9.18 -1.82 -1.07
N LEU A 90 -8.16 -1.01 -1.35
CA LEU A 90 -8.22 0.45 -1.40
C LEU A 90 -7.79 0.94 -2.80
N VAL A 91 -8.42 2.02 -3.26
CA VAL A 91 -7.95 2.81 -4.41
C VAL A 91 -7.54 4.18 -3.89
N SER A 92 -6.33 4.61 -4.20
CA SER A 92 -5.84 5.95 -3.83
C SER A 92 -6.05 6.93 -4.98
N LYS A 93 -6.56 8.11 -4.67
CA LYS A 93 -6.71 9.24 -5.58
C LYS A 93 -5.84 10.40 -5.11
N TYR A 94 -5.27 11.15 -6.05
CA TYR A 94 -4.63 12.42 -5.79
C TYR A 94 -5.62 13.53 -6.11
N VAL A 95 -5.94 14.36 -5.13
CA VAL A 95 -6.99 15.38 -5.26
C VAL A 95 -6.46 16.77 -4.94
N CYS A 96 -7.15 17.76 -5.47
CA CYS A 96 -6.96 19.16 -5.12
C CYS A 96 -7.43 19.40 -3.68
N PHE A 97 -6.53 19.81 -2.78
CA PHE A 97 -6.88 20.14 -1.39
C PHE A 97 -7.85 21.33 -1.26
N ARG A 98 -8.05 22.12 -2.32
CA ARG A 98 -8.99 23.26 -2.31
C ARG A 98 -10.42 22.89 -2.65
N CYS A 99 -10.64 22.01 -3.62
CA CYS A 99 -11.99 21.70 -4.13
C CYS A 99 -12.33 20.21 -4.15
N GLY A 100 -11.39 19.33 -3.83
CA GLY A 100 -11.58 17.87 -3.84
C GLY A 100 -11.57 17.22 -5.22
N SER A 101 -11.43 17.98 -6.32
CA SER A 101 -11.34 17.41 -7.67
C SER A 101 -10.06 16.59 -7.86
N ASP A 102 -10.18 15.44 -8.51
CA ASP A 102 -9.07 14.59 -8.97
C ASP A 102 -8.57 14.97 -10.37
N ASN A 103 -9.20 15.95 -11.03
CA ASN A 103 -8.76 16.51 -12.31
C ASN A 103 -7.61 17.50 -12.10
N ILE A 104 -6.45 16.95 -11.78
CA ILE A 104 -5.20 17.70 -11.53
C ILE A 104 -4.15 17.33 -12.57
N ARG A 105 -3.34 18.31 -12.97
CA ARG A 105 -2.26 18.14 -13.94
C ARG A 105 -0.93 18.50 -13.31
N HIS A 106 0.06 17.63 -13.50
CA HIS A 106 1.46 17.87 -13.14
C HIS A 106 2.16 18.69 -14.22
N VAL A 107 2.90 19.73 -13.83
CA VAL A 107 3.68 20.59 -14.74
C VAL A 107 5.02 20.97 -14.11
N TYR A 108 6.04 21.10 -14.96
CA TYR A 108 7.35 21.60 -14.54
C TYR A 108 7.37 23.12 -14.49
N ILE A 109 8.16 23.69 -13.59
CA ILE A 109 8.54 25.09 -13.60
C ILE A 109 9.86 25.21 -14.37
N LEU A 110 9.84 25.96 -15.47
CA LEU A 110 10.98 26.13 -16.35
C LEU A 110 11.46 27.59 -16.30
N THR A 111 12.77 27.78 -16.27
CA THR A 111 13.41 29.07 -16.47
C THR A 111 14.11 29.07 -17.82
N HIS A 112 13.76 29.99 -18.72
CA HIS A 112 14.53 30.26 -19.94
C HIS A 112 15.74 31.13 -19.58
N ILE A 113 16.93 30.53 -19.66
CA ILE A 113 18.19 31.11 -19.16
C ILE A 113 18.54 32.43 -19.87
N PRO A 114 18.49 32.52 -21.22
CA PRO A 114 18.85 33.74 -21.95
C PRO A 114 18.05 35.01 -21.58
N CYS A 115 16.78 34.90 -21.17
CA CYS A 115 15.95 36.08 -20.85
C CYS A 115 15.40 36.12 -19.41
N GLY A 116 15.71 35.10 -18.62
CA GLY A 116 15.30 34.94 -17.23
C GLY A 116 13.79 34.70 -17.00
N PHE A 117 13.00 34.46 -18.05
CA PHE A 117 11.57 34.16 -17.87
C PHE A 117 11.39 32.83 -17.14
N THR A 118 10.59 32.82 -16.08
CA THR A 118 10.23 31.61 -15.33
C THR A 118 8.72 31.45 -15.34
N GLY A 119 8.26 30.26 -15.71
CA GLY A 119 6.84 29.91 -15.79
C GLY A 119 6.64 28.40 -15.76
N SER A 120 5.40 27.96 -15.69
CA SER A 120 5.05 26.56 -15.89
C SER A 120 5.38 26.12 -17.31
N SER A 121 5.59 24.83 -17.54
CA SER A 121 5.79 24.26 -18.88
C SER A 121 4.62 24.55 -19.82
N SER A 122 3.42 24.81 -19.27
CA SER A 122 2.24 25.21 -20.05
C SER A 122 2.25 26.66 -20.52
N ASP A 123 3.07 27.53 -19.91
CA ASP A 123 3.18 28.94 -20.32
C ASP A 123 4.04 29.11 -21.59
N PHE A 124 4.85 28.10 -21.94
CA PHE A 124 5.66 28.09 -23.14
C PHE A 124 4.83 27.63 -24.34
N LYS A 125 4.90 28.38 -25.44
CA LYS A 125 4.09 28.08 -26.63
C LYS A 125 4.72 26.91 -27.40
N ASN A 126 3.96 25.86 -27.65
CA ASN A 126 4.40 24.75 -28.49
C ASN A 126 4.06 25.04 -29.96
N ILE A 127 5.09 25.17 -30.81
CA ILE A 127 4.96 25.32 -32.27
C ILE A 127 5.66 24.13 -32.93
N GLY A 128 4.89 23.12 -33.36
CA GLY A 128 5.43 21.85 -33.84
C GLY A 128 6.20 21.13 -32.74
N ARG A 129 7.51 20.95 -32.92
CA ARG A 129 8.41 20.33 -31.92
C ARG A 129 9.15 21.37 -31.06
N LYS A 130 8.85 22.65 -31.23
CA LYS A 130 9.60 23.75 -30.60
C LYS A 130 8.81 24.35 -29.45
N MET A 131 9.48 24.58 -28.33
CA MET A 131 8.95 25.39 -27.23
C MET A 131 9.43 26.83 -27.38
N ILE A 132 8.53 27.79 -27.37
CA ILE A 132 8.84 29.21 -27.55
C ILE A 132 8.59 29.97 -26.26
N CYS A 133 9.59 30.76 -25.85
CA CYS A 133 9.49 31.63 -24.68
C CYS A 133 8.44 32.73 -24.93
N PRO A 134 7.42 32.87 -24.06
CA PRO A 134 6.40 33.90 -24.25
C PRO A 134 6.94 35.32 -24.05
N LYS A 135 8.05 35.48 -23.30
CA LYS A 135 8.66 36.78 -23.00
C LYS A 135 9.51 37.34 -24.14
N CYS A 136 10.30 36.51 -24.82
CA CYS A 136 11.25 36.98 -25.85
C CYS A 136 11.03 36.38 -27.25
N GLY A 137 10.07 35.45 -27.40
CA GLY A 137 9.75 34.81 -28.68
C GLY A 137 10.83 33.85 -29.20
N LYS A 138 11.94 33.65 -28.47
CA LYS A 138 12.98 32.69 -28.85
C LYS A 138 12.58 31.26 -28.47
N GLU A 139 13.05 30.33 -29.27
CA GLU A 139 12.96 28.89 -29.01
C GLU A 139 13.80 28.51 -27.78
N LEU A 140 13.26 27.64 -26.94
CA LEU A 140 13.99 26.99 -25.85
C LEU A 140 14.78 25.83 -26.44
N LYS A 141 16.08 26.04 -26.63
CA LYS A 141 17.01 24.97 -27.04
C LYS A 141 17.53 24.22 -25.83
N GLU A 142 18.01 23.00 -26.04
CA GLU A 142 18.70 22.24 -25.01
C GLU A 142 19.87 23.04 -24.43
N GLY A 143 19.99 23.09 -23.10
CA GLY A 143 20.96 23.92 -22.39
C GLY A 143 20.58 25.39 -22.21
N GLU A 144 19.53 25.89 -22.87
CA GLU A 144 19.04 27.27 -22.71
C GLU A 144 17.84 27.38 -21.75
N TYR A 145 17.44 26.28 -21.11
CA TYR A 145 16.43 26.27 -20.06
C TYR A 145 16.87 25.41 -18.87
N ALA A 146 16.32 25.71 -17.70
CA ALA A 146 16.52 24.96 -16.47
C ALA A 146 15.18 24.61 -15.84
N ILE A 147 15.02 23.35 -15.40
CA ILE A 147 13.89 22.94 -14.57
C ILE A 147 14.17 23.41 -13.14
N ARG A 148 13.25 24.18 -12.55
CA ARG A 148 13.37 24.73 -11.19
C ARG A 148 12.53 23.99 -10.15
N GLY A 149 11.68 23.08 -10.61
CA GLY A 149 10.78 22.29 -9.80
C GLY A 149 9.55 21.91 -10.60
N ASP A 150 8.52 21.51 -9.90
CA ASP A 150 7.26 21.05 -10.45
C ASP A 150 6.12 21.35 -9.48
N ILE A 151 4.92 21.46 -10.05
CA ILE A 151 3.69 21.76 -9.33
C ILE A 151 2.54 20.98 -9.96
N PHE A 152 1.44 20.93 -9.24
CA PHE A 152 0.15 20.49 -9.71
C PHE A 152 -0.76 21.71 -9.92
N ILE A 153 -1.58 21.63 -10.95
CA ILE A 153 -2.62 22.61 -11.28
C ILE A 153 -3.95 21.86 -11.28
N CYS A 154 -4.93 22.33 -10.51
CA CYS A 154 -6.30 21.82 -10.62
C CYS A 154 -6.99 22.43 -11.83
N GLU A 155 -7.53 21.61 -12.72
CA GLU A 155 -8.20 22.11 -13.92
C GLU A 155 -9.56 22.76 -13.58
N GLU A 156 -10.18 22.38 -12.44
CA GLU A 156 -11.49 22.91 -12.04
C GLU A 156 -11.43 24.24 -11.32
N CYS A 157 -10.60 24.36 -10.28
CA CYS A 157 -10.51 25.60 -9.48
C CYS A 157 -9.26 26.43 -9.78
N ARG A 158 -8.41 25.98 -10.71
CA ARG A 158 -7.17 26.65 -11.16
C ARG A 158 -6.14 26.88 -10.06
N SER A 159 -6.31 26.28 -8.88
CA SER A 159 -5.33 26.36 -7.79
C SER A 159 -4.05 25.64 -8.16
N THR A 160 -2.91 26.21 -7.77
CA THR A 160 -1.59 25.61 -7.93
C THR A 160 -1.00 25.18 -6.59
N PHE A 161 -0.29 24.05 -6.57
CA PHE A 161 0.28 23.49 -5.34
C PHE A 161 1.40 22.48 -5.59
N ALA A 162 2.27 22.31 -4.59
CA ALA A 162 3.41 21.41 -4.72
C ALA A 162 3.02 19.92 -4.58
N GLN A 163 2.05 19.60 -3.72
CA GLN A 163 1.63 18.23 -3.46
C GLN A 163 0.09 18.12 -3.42
N PRO A 164 -0.51 17.16 -4.13
CA PRO A 164 -1.93 16.85 -3.99
C PRO A 164 -2.21 16.19 -2.64
N GLU A 165 -3.46 16.26 -2.21
CA GLU A 165 -3.93 15.48 -1.08
C GLU A 165 -4.20 14.04 -1.53
N VAL A 166 -3.84 13.06 -0.70
CA VAL A 166 -4.09 11.64 -0.97
C VAL A 166 -5.36 11.21 -0.25
N VAL A 167 -6.34 10.77 -1.03
CA VAL A 167 -7.61 10.22 -0.52
C VAL A 167 -7.67 8.74 -0.88
N HIS A 168 -7.98 7.90 0.11
CA HIS A 168 -8.19 6.48 -0.08
C HIS A 168 -9.69 6.18 -0.15
N MET A 169 -10.13 5.47 -1.19
CA MET A 169 -11.48 4.96 -1.34
C MET A 169 -11.50 3.46 -1.11
N CYS A 170 -12.28 3.01 -0.13
CA CYS A 170 -12.46 1.58 0.11
C CYS A 170 -13.32 0.94 -0.98
N VAL A 171 -12.80 -0.11 -1.64
CA VAL A 171 -13.53 -0.81 -2.71
C VAL A 171 -14.77 -1.51 -2.16
N LYS A 172 -14.70 -2.04 -0.93
CA LYS A 172 -15.76 -2.82 -0.26
C LYS A 172 -16.92 -1.95 0.24
N CYS A 173 -16.63 -0.90 1.01
CA CYS A 173 -17.69 -0.09 1.66
C CYS A 173 -17.81 1.34 1.11
N LYS A 174 -17.03 1.71 0.09
CA LYS A 174 -17.02 3.02 -0.58
C LYS A 174 -16.66 4.22 0.30
N LYS A 175 -16.30 4.00 1.58
CA LYS A 175 -15.81 5.06 2.46
C LYS A 175 -14.53 5.67 1.88
N GLU A 176 -14.54 6.98 1.72
CA GLU A 176 -13.36 7.79 1.45
C GLU A 176 -12.77 8.31 2.76
N PHE A 177 -11.45 8.34 2.85
CA PHE A 177 -10.71 8.73 4.06
C PHE A 177 -9.29 9.17 3.71
N THR A 178 -8.69 9.99 4.57
CA THR A 178 -7.30 10.45 4.45
C THR A 178 -6.40 9.75 5.47
N ALA A 179 -5.10 10.05 5.45
CA ALA A 179 -4.17 9.57 6.48
C ALA A 179 -4.55 9.98 7.91
N LYS A 180 -5.36 11.05 8.10
CA LYS A 180 -5.81 11.49 9.42
C LYS A 180 -6.94 10.64 9.99
N ASP A 181 -7.67 9.96 9.12
CA ASP A 181 -8.82 9.14 9.47
C ASP A 181 -8.46 7.65 9.66
N ALA A 182 -7.23 7.27 9.31
CA ALA A 182 -6.74 5.90 9.21
C ALA A 182 -6.05 5.39 10.49
#